data_AF-A0ABD1A4J4-F1
#
_entry.id   AF-A0ABD1A4J4-F1
#
_cell.length_a   1.000
_cell.length_b   1.000
_cell.length_c   1.000
_cell.angle_alpha   90.00
_cell.angle_beta   90.00
_cell.angle_gamma   90.00
#
_symmetry.space_group_name_H-M   'P 1'
#
loop_
_entity.id
_entity.type
_entity.pdbx_description
1 polymer ?
#
loop_
_entity_poly.entity_id
_entity_poly.type
_entity_poly.pdbx_seq_one_letter_code
_entity_poly.pdbx_strand_id
1 'polypeptide(L)' 'MHMGLNHIYEVGLPPCDEAPQIFCMYAFGQKSPYEGFEYLAKEVTTLAGNLPLGLTAIGSYFRGMSMHEWEKSKAF' A
#
# COMPACT_ATOMS: atom_id res chain seq x y z
N MET A 1 -23.02 1.13 -34.01
CA MET A 1 -23.61 0.90 -32.67
C MET A 1 -22.44 0.85 -31.69
N HIS A 2 -22.28 1.87 -30.84
CA HIS A 2 -21.21 1.91 -29.83
C HIS A 2 -21.60 0.98 -28.68
N MET A 3 -20.88 -0.13 -28.51
CA MET A 3 -21.01 -0.96 -27.31
C MET A 3 -19.96 -0.48 -26.31
N GLY A 4 -20.30 0.57 -25.57
CA GLY A 4 -19.50 1.06 -24.46
C GLY A 4 -19.60 0.07 -23.31
N LEU A 5 -18.63 -0.84 -23.21
CA LEU A 5 -18.48 -1.73 -22.07
C LEU A 5 -17.97 -0.93 -20.86
N ASN A 6 -18.87 -0.23 -20.18
CA ASN A 6 -18.65 0.28 -18.82
C ASN A 6 -18.81 -0.88 -17.83
N HIS A 7 -17.92 -1.87 -17.89
CA HIS A 7 -17.76 -2.82 -16.80
C HIS A 7 -16.89 -2.17 -15.72
N ILE A 8 -17.51 -1.32 -14.89
CA ILE A 8 -16.90 -0.93 -13.62
C ILE A 8 -16.94 -2.20 -12.75
N TYR A 9 -15.82 -2.91 -12.70
CA TYR A 9 -15.64 -3.98 -11.73
C TYR A 9 -15.45 -3.30 -10.37
N GLU A 10 -16.45 -3.41 -9.50
CA GLU A 10 -16.38 -2.90 -8.14
C GLU A 10 -15.39 -3.77 -7.37
N VAL A 11 -14.12 -3.35 -7.36
CA VAL A 11 -13.09 -3.99 -6.54
C VAL A 11 -13.43 -3.65 -5.09
N GLY A 12 -14.04 -4.60 -4.38
CA GLY A 12 -14.26 -4.50 -2.94
C GLY A 12 -12.94 -4.21 -2.22
N LEU A 13 -13.02 -3.62 -1.03
CA LEU A 13 -11.82 -3.38 -0.23
C LEU A 13 -11.15 -4.73 0.08
N PRO A 14 -9.83 -4.83 -0.07
CA PRO A 14 -9.08 -6.01 0.36
C PRO A 14 -9.38 -6.29 1.84
N PRO A 15 -9.46 -7.56 2.23
CA PRO A 15 -9.45 -7.94 3.64
C PRO A 15 -8.29 -7.23 4.37
N CYS A 16 -8.47 -6.91 5.66
CA CYS A 16 -7.43 -6.24 6.46
C CYS A 16 -6.08 -6.99 6.40
N ASP A 17 -6.10 -8.31 6.23
CA ASP A 17 -4.89 -9.15 6.13
C ASP A 17 -4.17 -9.06 4.76
N GLU A 18 -4.84 -8.52 3.74
CA GLU A 18 -4.29 -8.34 2.38
C GLU A 18 -3.79 -6.91 2.14
N ALA A 19 -4.30 -5.91 2.88
CA ALA A 19 -3.87 -4.53 2.78
C ALA A 19 -2.34 -4.34 2.96
N PRO A 20 -1.67 -4.99 3.94
CA PRO A 20 -0.23 -4.92 4.08
C PRO A 20 0.52 -5.52 2.88
N GLN A 21 -0.03 -6.55 2.24
CA GLN A 21 0.61 -7.20 1.10
C GLN A 21 0.59 -6.30 -0.13
N ILE A 22 -0.51 -5.59 -0.36
CA ILE A 22 -0.62 -4.58 -1.43
C ILE A 22 0.42 -3.49 -1.20
N PHE A 23 0.46 -2.91 0.00
CA PHE A 23 1.47 -1.92 0.34
C PHE A 23 2.90 -2.43 0.12
N CYS A 24 3.22 -3.62 0.61
CA CYS A 24 4.56 -4.20 0.48
C CYS A 24 4.95 -4.44 -0.98
N MET A 25 3.99 -4.82 -1.82
CA MET A 25 4.24 -5.01 -3.26
C MET A 25 4.75 -3.72 -3.91
N TYR A 26 4.19 -2.57 -3.53
CA TYR A 26 4.60 -1.27 -4.10
C TYR A 26 5.84 -0.67 -3.41
N ALA A 27 6.00 -0.86 -2.10
CA ALA A 27 7.13 -0.33 -1.35
C ALA A 27 8.42 -1.15 -1.52
N PHE A 28 8.30 -2.49 -1.57
CA PHE A 28 9.44 -3.41 -1.55
C PHE A 28 9.56 -4.27 -2.81
N GLY A 29 8.51 -4.35 -3.64
CA GLY A 29 8.49 -5.26 -4.81
C GLY A 29 8.22 -6.73 -4.44
N GLN A 30 7.79 -6.99 -3.20
CA GLN A 30 7.49 -8.33 -2.67
C GLN A 30 6.31 -8.26 -1.70
N LYS A 31 5.66 -9.40 -1.43
CA LYS A 31 4.44 -9.45 -0.59
C LYS A 31 4.69 -9.18 0.90
N SER A 32 5.95 -9.19 1.34
CA SER A 32 6.36 -8.99 2.72
C SER A 32 7.36 -7.84 2.82
N PRO A 33 7.42 -7.13 3.96
CA PRO A 33 8.45 -6.12 4.18
C PRO A 33 9.85 -6.76 4.25
N TYR A 34 10.88 -5.94 4.09
CA TYR A 34 12.24 -6.32 4.47
C TYR A 34 12.36 -6.41 6.00
N GLU A 35 13.33 -7.19 6.48
CA GLU A 35 13.63 -7.28 7.92
C GLU A 35 13.92 -5.88 8.49
N GLY A 36 13.28 -5.57 9.61
CA GLY A 36 13.33 -4.25 10.26
C GLY A 36 12.23 -3.27 9.81
N PHE A 37 11.51 -3.56 8.72
CA PHE A 37 10.40 -2.72 8.23
C PHE A 37 9.01 -3.23 8.64
N GLU A 38 8.90 -4.34 9.38
CA GLU A 38 7.63 -4.98 9.73
C GLU A 38 6.71 -4.05 10.51
N TYR A 39 7.27 -3.41 11.54
CA TYR A 39 6.53 -2.46 12.38
C TYR A 39 6.08 -1.25 11.56
N LEU A 40 6.98 -0.71 10.74
CA LEU A 40 6.73 0.43 9.85
C LEU A 40 5.61 0.14 8.84
N ALA A 41 5.71 -0.97 8.13
CA ALA A 41 4.71 -1.38 7.15
C ALA A 41 3.33 -1.56 7.79
N LYS A 42 3.29 -2.17 8.99
CA LYS A 42 2.04 -2.34 9.74
C LYS A 42 1.44 -1.01 10.21
N GLU A 43 2.27 -0.10 10.70
CA GLU A 43 1.82 1.23 11.15
C GLU A 43 1.28 2.06 9.98
N VAL A 44 2.02 2.14 8.88
CA VAL A 44 1.62 2.88 7.66
C VAL A 44 0.32 2.32 7.08
N THR A 45 0.19 1.00 6.99
CA THR A 45 -1.03 0.35 6.47
C THR A 45 -2.23 0.56 7.38
N THR A 46 -2.02 0.59 8.71
CA THR A 46 -3.07 0.92 9.68
C THR A 46 -3.57 2.36 9.50
N LEU A 47 -2.65 3.32 9.27
CA LEU A 47 -3.01 4.72 9.03
C LEU A 47 -3.68 4.94 7.67
N ALA A 48 -3.21 4.25 6.63
CA ALA A 48 -3.76 4.33 5.28
C ALA A 48 -5.14 3.64 5.13
N GLY A 49 -5.47 2.74 6.07
CA GLY A 49 -6.65 1.89 5.99
C GLY A 49 -6.55 0.89 4.82
N ASN A 50 -7.71 0.39 4.38
CA ASN A 50 -7.77 -0.69 3.37
C ASN A 50 -8.02 -0.21 1.94
N LEU A 51 -7.90 1.09 1.67
CA LEU A 51 -8.14 1.61 0.32
C LEU A 51 -7.00 1.18 -0.63
N PRO A 52 -7.25 0.34 -1.66
CA PRO A 52 -6.18 -0.15 -2.53
C PRO A 52 -5.38 0.97 -3.18
N LEU A 53 -6.07 2.04 -3.58
CA LEU A 53 -5.45 3.22 -4.18
C LEU A 53 -4.54 3.95 -3.18
N GLY A 54 -4.98 4.10 -1.92
CA GLY A 54 -4.18 4.71 -0.85
C GLY A 54 -2.92 3.90 -0.54
N LEU A 55 -3.08 2.58 -0.36
CA LEU A 55 -1.98 1.66 -0.12
C LEU A 55 -0.96 1.65 -1.27
N THR A 56 -1.45 1.70 -2.51
CA THR A 56 -0.60 1.76 -3.71
C THR A 56 0.17 3.07 -3.79
N ALA A 57 -0.50 4.21 -3.57
CA ALA A 57 0.13 5.52 -3.61
C ALA A 57 1.20 5.69 -2.53
N ILE A 58 0.87 5.30 -1.30
CA ILE A 58 1.79 5.39 -0.16
C ILE A 58 2.93 4.39 -0.30
N GLY A 59 2.67 3.15 -0.74
CA GLY A 59 3.71 2.17 -1.03
C GLY A 59 4.68 2.66 -2.10
N SER A 60 4.18 3.27 -3.17
CA SER A 60 5.02 3.85 -4.22
C SER A 60 5.84 5.04 -3.73
N TYR A 61 5.28 5.88 -2.85
CA TYR A 61 5.99 7.00 -2.23
C TYR A 61 7.20 6.52 -1.41
N PHE A 62 7.04 5.46 -0.62
CA PHE A 62 8.09 4.94 0.24
C PHE A 62 9.13 4.06 -0.46
N ARG A 63 8.92 3.73 -1.74
CA ARG A 63 9.78 2.82 -2.48
C ARG A 63 11.20 3.36 -2.60
N GLY A 64 12.17 2.56 -2.15
CA GLY A 64 13.59 2.89 -2.21
C GLY A 64 14.08 3.87 -1.13
N MET A 65 13.21 4.34 -0.24
CA MET A 65 13.61 5.14 0.92
C MET A 65 14.22 4.24 2.02
N SER A 66 15.19 4.78 2.76
CA SER A 66 15.76 4.15 3.95
C SER A 66 14.79 4.20 5.14
N MET A 67 15.01 3.33 6.13
CA MET A 67 14.18 3.28 7.35
C MET A 67 14.12 4.64 8.07
N HIS A 68 15.22 5.40 8.08
CA HIS A 68 15.28 6.73 8.69
C HIS A 68 14.44 7.77 7.92
N GLU A 69 14.40 7.66 6.59
CA GLU A 69 13.54 8.52 5.77
C GLU A 69 12.07 8.20 6.00
N TRP A 70 11.72 6.92 6.15
CA TRP A 70 10.36 6.51 6.48
C TRP A 70 9.89 7.14 7.80
N GLU A 71 10.71 7.04 8.85
CA GLU A 71 10.42 7.62 10.17
C GLU A 71 10.23 9.15 10.10
N LYS A 72 10.99 9.86 9.27
CA LYS A 72 10.82 11.31 9.08
C LYS A 72 9.55 11.67 8.31
N SER A 73 9.15 10.84 7.37
CA SER A 73 7.92 11.03 6.59
C SER A 73 6.65 10.75 7.37
N LYS A 74 6.76 10.29 8.63
CA LYS A 74 5.63 10.11 9.56
C LYS A 74 5.06 11.41 10.12
N ALA A 75 5.60 12.58 9.77
CA ALA A 75 5.10 13.87 10.22
C ALA A 75 3.78 14.24 9.52
N PHE A 76 2.68 13.65 9.99
CA PHE A 76 1.33 14.21 9.91
C PHE A 76 0.88 14.61 11.31
#